data_AF-A0A1T5GA80-F1
#
_entry.id   AF-A0A1T5GA80-F1
#
_cell.length_a   1.000
_cell.length_b   1.000
_cell.length_c   1.000
_cell.angle_alpha   90.00
_cell.angle_beta   90.00
_cell.angle_gamma   90.00
#
_symmetry.space_group_name_H-M   'P 1'
#
loop_
_entity.id
_entity.type
_entity.pdbx_description
1 polymer ?
#
loop_
_entity_poly.entity_id
_entity_poly.type
_entity_poly.pdbx_seq_one_letter_code
_entity_poly.pdbx_strand_id
1 'polypeptide(L)'
;MKLLFLLLLFPLMSFNPIDYSIEVAIQPRSSWNAQTARPYKKHTPVRITIHHEGGKVLLENGDAKQRLKNIQTWCMGPERNWTDIPYHYLIAPDGTVYQGRDVFTVGDTNTDYDPTGHLLISFLGNYNEQQLNEHLLDVLVKLTASFCQKYDISPETIATHRDYCGHTNCPGQNIYTYFENGYLKNSVKKLLLEVPSK
;
A
#
# COMPACT_ATOMS: atom_id res chain seq x y z
N MET A 1 -67.74 -24.59 -5.08
CA MET A 1 -66.42 -24.58 -4.41
C MET A 1 -65.38 -24.03 -5.39
N LYS A 2 -64.96 -22.77 -5.24
CA LYS A 2 -63.83 -22.19 -6.01
C LYS A 2 -62.62 -22.16 -5.08
N LEU A 3 -61.57 -22.88 -5.44
CA LEU A 3 -60.31 -22.94 -4.69
C LEU A 3 -59.49 -21.70 -5.04
N LEU A 4 -59.23 -20.83 -4.06
CA LEU A 4 -58.35 -19.66 -4.22
C LEU A 4 -56.89 -20.12 -4.05
N PHE A 5 -56.09 -20.03 -5.10
CA PHE A 5 -54.64 -20.23 -5.02
C PHE A 5 -53.98 -18.93 -4.54
N LEU A 6 -53.44 -18.93 -3.33
CA LEU A 6 -52.66 -17.82 -2.79
C LEU A 6 -51.22 -17.94 -3.32
N LEU A 7 -50.88 -17.13 -4.35
CA LEU A 7 -49.50 -16.99 -4.81
C LEU A 7 -48.70 -16.18 -3.78
N LEU A 8 -47.85 -16.85 -3.01
CA LEU A 8 -46.85 -16.19 -2.17
C LEU A 8 -45.73 -15.64 -3.07
N LEU A 9 -45.70 -14.31 -3.23
CA LEU A 9 -44.57 -13.60 -3.82
C LEU A 9 -43.40 -13.63 -2.83
N PHE A 10 -42.40 -14.47 -3.11
CA PHE A 10 -41.11 -14.37 -2.43
C PHE A 10 -40.35 -13.16 -2.99
N PRO A 11 -39.82 -12.27 -2.12
CA PRO A 11 -39.00 -11.16 -2.60
C PRO A 11 -37.73 -11.72 -3.23
N LEU A 12 -37.43 -11.31 -4.47
CA LEU A 12 -36.14 -11.53 -5.09
C LEU A 12 -35.09 -10.83 -4.22
N MET A 13 -34.30 -11.59 -3.47
CA MET A 13 -33.06 -11.09 -2.91
C MET A 13 -32.14 -10.72 -4.07
N SER A 14 -31.85 -9.44 -4.23
CA SER A 14 -30.80 -8.95 -5.12
C SER A 14 -29.46 -9.44 -4.57
N PHE A 15 -28.89 -10.44 -5.23
CA PHE A 15 -27.49 -10.81 -5.04
C PHE A 15 -26.64 -9.68 -5.60
N ASN A 16 -26.09 -8.83 -4.73
CA ASN A 16 -24.97 -7.98 -5.11
C ASN A 16 -23.79 -8.90 -5.40
N PRO A 17 -23.20 -8.89 -6.61
CA PRO A 17 -21.98 -9.63 -6.86
C PRO A 17 -20.91 -9.10 -5.90
N ILE A 18 -20.31 -10.01 -5.12
CA ILE A 18 -19.13 -9.70 -4.32
C ILE A 18 -18.07 -9.23 -5.32
N ASP A 19 -17.56 -8.01 -5.13
CA ASP A 19 -16.46 -7.48 -5.93
C ASP A 19 -15.18 -8.22 -5.55
N TYR A 20 -14.86 -9.25 -6.33
CA TYR A 20 -13.64 -10.06 -6.20
C TYR A 20 -12.41 -9.38 -6.85
N SER A 21 -12.44 -8.07 -7.14
CA SER A 21 -11.28 -7.40 -7.72
C SER A 21 -10.19 -7.15 -6.66
N ILE A 22 -8.98 -7.58 -6.99
CA ILE A 22 -7.75 -7.24 -6.26
C ILE A 22 -7.14 -5.91 -6.73
N GLU A 23 -7.77 -5.25 -7.71
CA GLU A 23 -7.24 -4.05 -8.33
C GLU A 23 -7.49 -2.83 -7.45
N VAL A 24 -6.39 -2.21 -7.02
CA VAL A 24 -6.41 -0.92 -6.35
C VAL A 24 -6.07 0.15 -7.38
N ALA A 25 -6.92 1.17 -7.50
CA ALA A 25 -6.66 2.29 -8.39
C ALA A 25 -5.42 3.07 -7.90
N ILE A 26 -4.43 3.24 -8.78
CA ILE A 26 -3.19 3.95 -8.46
C ILE A 26 -3.17 5.28 -9.20
N GLN A 27 -3.12 6.37 -8.44
CA GLN A 27 -3.00 7.72 -8.97
C GLN A 27 -1.59 7.93 -9.53
N PRO A 28 -1.45 8.30 -10.82
CA PRO A 28 -0.15 8.42 -11.47
C PRO A 28 0.65 9.59 -10.90
N ARG A 29 1.96 9.60 -11.16
CA ARG A 29 2.86 10.71 -10.77
C ARG A 29 2.39 12.10 -11.19
N SER A 30 1.73 12.20 -12.35
CA SER A 30 1.16 13.46 -12.85
C SER A 30 0.05 14.03 -11.96
N SER A 31 -0.69 13.18 -11.24
CA SER A 31 -1.83 13.58 -10.40
C SER A 31 -1.44 14.45 -9.19
N TRP A 32 -0.17 14.40 -8.77
CA TRP A 32 0.40 15.17 -7.65
C TRP A 32 1.58 16.07 -8.09
N ASN A 33 1.71 16.31 -9.40
CA ASN A 33 2.75 17.17 -9.98
C ASN A 33 4.18 16.73 -9.61
N ALA A 34 4.47 15.43 -9.68
CA ALA A 34 5.79 14.90 -9.42
C ALA A 34 6.86 15.52 -10.33
N GLN A 35 8.01 15.88 -9.77
CA GLN A 35 9.22 16.20 -10.55
C GLN A 35 9.75 14.96 -11.27
N THR A 36 10.47 15.18 -12.36
CA THR A 36 11.24 14.13 -13.03
C THR A 36 12.35 13.63 -12.11
N ALA A 37 12.49 12.32 -11.98
CA ALA A 37 13.55 11.71 -11.18
C ALA A 37 14.94 12.01 -11.80
N ARG A 38 15.95 12.08 -10.95
CA ARG A 38 17.37 12.06 -11.36
C ARG A 38 17.79 10.64 -11.77
N PRO A 39 18.96 10.45 -12.40
CA PRO A 39 19.46 9.12 -12.73
C PRO A 39 19.47 8.18 -11.52
N TYR A 40 19.03 6.94 -11.72
CA TYR A 40 18.76 5.98 -10.65
C TYR A 40 19.49 4.65 -10.86
N LYS A 41 19.74 3.94 -9.77
CA LYS A 41 20.15 2.52 -9.79
C LYS A 41 18.92 1.66 -10.06
N LYS A 42 18.99 0.79 -11.06
CA LYS A 42 17.89 -0.14 -11.40
C LYS A 42 17.90 -1.37 -10.49
N HIS A 43 16.73 -1.98 -10.30
CA HIS A 43 16.56 -3.29 -9.68
C HIS A 43 15.35 -4.04 -10.25
N THR A 44 15.12 -5.27 -9.77
CA THR A 44 13.87 -6.00 -9.94
C THR A 44 13.32 -6.32 -8.55
N PRO A 45 12.06 -5.97 -8.24
CA PRO A 45 11.51 -6.27 -6.93
C PRO A 45 11.28 -7.78 -6.77
N VAL A 46 11.67 -8.32 -5.62
CA VAL A 46 11.52 -9.73 -5.24
C VAL A 46 10.91 -9.89 -3.84
N ARG A 47 10.66 -8.77 -3.15
CA ARG A 47 10.00 -8.70 -1.83
C ARG A 47 9.26 -7.38 -1.67
N ILE A 48 8.29 -7.34 -0.76
CA ILE A 48 7.53 -6.11 -0.44
C ILE A 48 7.86 -5.67 0.98
N THR A 49 8.13 -4.39 1.17
CA THR A 49 8.40 -3.81 2.50
C THR A 49 7.48 -2.62 2.78
N ILE A 50 6.81 -2.68 3.93
CA ILE A 50 5.85 -1.67 4.37
C ILE A 50 6.51 -0.69 5.34
N HIS A 51 6.27 0.59 5.07
CA HIS A 51 6.75 1.74 5.82
C HIS A 51 5.59 2.66 6.23
N HIS A 52 5.91 3.62 7.07
CA HIS A 52 5.17 4.87 7.17
C HIS A 52 6.12 6.05 6.97
N GLU A 53 5.58 7.26 6.80
CA GLU A 53 6.36 8.49 6.84
C GLU A 53 6.95 8.71 8.25
N GLY A 54 6.16 8.47 9.29
CA GLY A 54 6.58 8.59 10.70
C GLY A 54 6.77 10.03 11.20
N GLY A 55 6.51 11.01 10.34
CA GLY A 55 6.59 12.44 10.65
C GLY A 55 5.29 13.01 11.21
N LYS A 56 4.80 14.10 10.62
CA LYS A 56 3.55 14.72 11.07
C LYS A 56 2.36 13.86 10.67
N VAL A 57 1.38 13.71 11.57
CA VAL A 57 0.06 13.16 11.26
C VAL A 57 -0.50 13.83 10.00
N LEU A 58 -1.11 13.02 9.13
CA LEU A 58 -1.92 13.50 8.02
C LEU A 58 -3.35 12.99 8.27
N LEU A 59 -4.30 13.91 8.37
CA LEU A 59 -5.71 13.55 8.55
C LEU A 59 -6.31 13.06 7.23
N GLU A 60 -7.45 12.37 7.31
CA GLU A 60 -8.19 11.83 6.16
C GLU A 60 -8.55 12.89 5.12
N ASN A 61 -8.99 14.07 5.56
CA ASN A 61 -9.27 15.21 4.69
C ASN A 61 -8.02 16.07 4.36
N GLY A 62 -6.83 15.59 4.72
CA GLY A 62 -5.57 16.29 4.49
C GLY A 62 -5.14 16.25 3.03
N ASP A 63 -4.34 17.24 2.62
CA ASP A 63 -3.83 17.31 1.25
C ASP A 63 -2.65 16.35 1.04
N ALA A 64 -2.97 15.11 0.64
CA ALA A 64 -1.98 14.09 0.33
C ALA A 64 -1.08 14.47 -0.85
N LYS A 65 -1.60 15.16 -1.87
CA LYS A 65 -0.84 15.57 -3.05
C LYS A 65 0.22 16.60 -2.68
N GLN A 66 -0.14 17.58 -1.86
CA GLN A 66 0.81 18.54 -1.32
C GLN A 66 1.83 17.86 -0.40
N ARG A 67 1.41 16.90 0.43
CA ARG A 67 2.34 16.11 1.27
C ARG A 67 3.38 15.38 0.41
N LEU A 68 2.97 14.68 -0.64
CA LEU A 68 3.86 14.00 -1.59
C LEU A 68 4.84 14.97 -2.23
N LYS A 69 4.35 16.13 -2.68
CA LYS A 69 5.19 17.16 -3.29
C LYS A 69 6.25 17.68 -2.33
N ASN A 70 5.90 17.89 -1.07
CA ASN A 70 6.81 18.35 -0.02
C ASN A 70 7.89 17.29 0.27
N ILE A 71 7.50 16.02 0.38
CA ILE A 71 8.45 14.90 0.59
C ILE A 71 9.43 14.86 -0.58
N GLN A 72 8.95 14.83 -1.82
CA GLN A 72 9.83 14.78 -3.00
C GLN A 72 10.79 15.98 -3.04
N THR A 73 10.28 17.19 -2.78
CA THR A 73 11.08 18.42 -2.80
C THR A 73 12.20 18.38 -1.76
N TRP A 74 11.91 17.90 -0.55
CA TRP A 74 12.92 17.77 0.50
C TRP A 74 13.94 16.66 0.16
N CYS A 75 13.48 15.50 -0.31
CA CYS A 75 14.34 14.38 -0.70
C CYS A 75 15.31 14.74 -1.83
N MET A 76 14.84 15.49 -2.83
CA MET A 76 15.68 15.92 -3.96
C MET A 76 16.43 17.23 -3.66
N GLY A 77 16.15 17.87 -2.52
CA GLY A 77 16.83 19.07 -2.05
C GLY A 77 18.30 18.81 -1.68
N PRO A 78 19.06 19.88 -1.38
CA PRO A 78 20.49 19.79 -1.12
C PRO A 78 20.85 18.96 0.13
N GLU A 79 19.95 18.86 1.12
CA GLU A 79 20.21 18.11 2.36
C GLU A 79 20.25 16.60 2.15
N ARG A 80 19.37 16.07 1.31
CA ARG A 80 19.24 14.63 1.06
C ARG A 80 19.88 14.21 -0.25
N ASN A 81 19.79 15.06 -1.27
CA ASN A 81 20.32 14.85 -2.61
C ASN A 81 19.90 13.50 -3.24
N TRP A 82 18.73 12.99 -2.85
CA TRP A 82 18.21 11.73 -3.37
C TRP A 82 17.69 11.90 -4.81
N THR A 83 17.45 10.76 -5.44
CA THR A 83 17.07 10.70 -6.85
C THR A 83 15.60 11.08 -7.09
N ASP A 84 14.74 10.76 -6.13
CA ASP A 84 13.29 10.97 -6.16
C ASP A 84 12.69 10.82 -4.73
N ILE A 85 11.36 10.88 -4.61
CA ILE A 85 10.60 10.43 -3.43
C ILE A 85 11.01 9.00 -3.02
N PRO A 86 11.14 8.63 -1.73
CA PRO A 86 11.86 7.43 -1.31
C PRO A 86 11.17 6.09 -1.61
N TYR A 87 9.85 6.08 -1.80
CA TYR A 87 9.04 4.87 -1.89
C TYR A 87 8.38 4.71 -3.27
N HIS A 88 8.05 3.47 -3.63
CA HIS A 88 7.43 3.12 -4.91
C HIS A 88 5.94 3.47 -4.95
N TYR A 89 5.24 3.25 -3.84
CA TYR A 89 3.82 3.57 -3.70
C TYR A 89 3.57 4.19 -2.33
N LEU A 90 2.64 5.15 -2.28
CA LEU A 90 2.27 5.83 -1.04
C LEU A 90 0.77 5.78 -0.83
N ILE A 91 0.33 5.41 0.37
CA ILE A 91 -1.08 5.28 0.73
C ILE A 91 -1.46 6.47 1.61
N ALA A 92 -2.42 7.27 1.15
CA ALA A 92 -2.98 8.38 1.92
C ALA A 92 -4.00 7.89 2.96
N PRO A 93 -4.32 8.69 4.00
CA PRO A 93 -5.20 8.26 5.08
C PRO A 93 -6.67 8.03 4.64
N ASP A 94 -7.07 8.55 3.48
CA ASP A 94 -8.34 8.30 2.81
C ASP A 94 -8.37 6.99 1.98
N GLY A 95 -7.25 6.25 1.93
CA GLY A 95 -7.09 5.04 1.13
C GLY A 95 -6.63 5.27 -0.31
N THR A 96 -6.46 6.52 -0.74
CA THR A 96 -5.93 6.80 -2.08
C THR A 96 -4.48 6.35 -2.20
N VAL A 97 -4.19 5.53 -3.21
CA VAL A 97 -2.82 5.07 -3.51
C VAL A 97 -2.19 5.94 -4.60
N TYR A 98 -1.00 6.45 -4.34
CA TYR A 98 -0.23 7.27 -5.25
C TYR A 98 1.03 6.55 -5.72
N GLN A 99 1.32 6.68 -7.02
CA GLN A 99 2.58 6.26 -7.60
C GLN A 99 3.70 7.20 -7.12
N GLY A 100 4.71 6.61 -6.48
CA GLY A 100 5.98 7.25 -6.11
C GLY A 100 7.02 7.06 -7.20
N ARG A 101 8.25 6.66 -6.82
CA ARG A 101 9.34 6.39 -7.78
C ARG A 101 9.05 5.15 -8.63
N ASP A 102 9.78 4.99 -9.73
CA ASP A 102 9.68 3.82 -10.60
C ASP A 102 10.01 2.52 -9.83
N VAL A 103 9.12 1.53 -9.91
CA VAL A 103 9.20 0.23 -9.23
C VAL A 103 10.43 -0.59 -9.62
N PHE A 104 11.11 -0.25 -10.71
CA PHE A 104 12.35 -0.89 -11.14
C PHE A 104 13.60 -0.14 -10.69
N THR A 105 13.51 0.67 -9.65
CA THR A 105 14.63 1.50 -9.14
C THR A 105 14.83 1.28 -7.65
N VAL A 106 16.08 1.32 -7.19
CA VAL A 106 16.36 1.15 -5.75
C VAL A 106 15.83 2.37 -4.97
N GLY A 107 15.15 2.12 -3.85
CA GLY A 107 14.66 3.17 -2.94
C GLY A 107 15.78 3.89 -2.17
N ASP A 108 15.53 5.13 -1.76
CA ASP A 108 16.42 5.92 -0.88
C ASP A 108 15.71 6.13 0.47
N THR A 109 15.59 5.09 1.31
CA THR A 109 14.59 5.07 2.40
C THR A 109 15.09 5.43 3.81
N ASN A 110 16.19 6.18 3.96
CA ASN A 110 16.83 6.49 5.25
C ASN A 110 16.88 5.27 6.19
N THR A 111 17.32 4.15 5.63
CA THR A 111 17.39 2.86 6.31
C THR A 111 18.81 2.32 6.24
N ASP A 112 19.11 1.38 7.12
CA ASP A 112 20.42 0.74 7.24
C ASP A 112 20.51 -0.59 6.48
N TYR A 113 19.39 -1.11 5.94
CA TYR A 113 19.39 -2.28 5.05
C TYR A 113 19.52 -1.86 3.58
N ASP A 114 20.00 -2.76 2.70
CA ASP A 114 20.04 -2.50 1.26
C ASP A 114 18.63 -2.61 0.62
N PRO A 115 18.05 -1.53 0.08
CA PRO A 115 16.72 -1.57 -0.53
C PRO A 115 16.67 -2.30 -1.89
N THR A 116 17.78 -2.84 -2.37
CA THR A 116 17.83 -3.63 -3.62
C THR A 116 16.91 -4.85 -3.54
N GLY A 117 15.95 -4.94 -4.48
CA GLY A 117 14.94 -6.00 -4.51
C GLY A 117 13.67 -5.71 -3.72
N HIS A 118 13.56 -4.57 -3.03
CA HIS A 118 12.37 -4.21 -2.26
C HIS A 118 11.39 -3.36 -3.09
N LEU A 119 10.15 -3.83 -3.25
CA LEU A 119 9.02 -2.98 -3.57
C LEU A 119 8.57 -2.30 -2.27
N LEU A 120 8.52 -0.97 -2.28
CA LEU A 120 8.44 -0.16 -1.07
C LEU A 120 7.12 0.58 -1.05
N ILE A 121 6.29 0.29 -0.06
CA ILE A 121 4.99 0.93 0.13
C ILE A 121 5.04 1.70 1.44
N SER A 122 4.67 2.98 1.43
CA SER A 122 4.64 3.80 2.65
C SER A 122 3.29 4.43 2.88
N PHE A 123 2.77 4.36 4.09
CA PHE A 123 1.64 5.19 4.48
C PHE A 123 2.09 6.64 4.72
N LEU A 124 1.30 7.61 4.28
CA LEU A 124 1.48 9.01 4.62
C LEU A 124 0.98 9.28 6.04
N GLY A 125 1.78 9.99 6.83
CA GLY A 125 1.48 10.26 8.24
C GLY A 125 2.23 9.35 9.24
N ASN A 126 1.75 9.32 10.48
CA ASN A 126 2.42 8.65 11.59
C ASN A 126 1.50 7.63 12.27
N TYR A 127 1.75 6.34 12.00
CA TYR A 127 0.95 5.23 12.52
C TYR A 127 1.46 4.68 13.87
N ASN A 128 2.30 5.44 14.57
CA ASN A 128 2.36 5.35 16.03
C ASN A 128 1.19 6.11 16.68
N GLU A 129 0.62 7.09 15.98
CA GLU A 129 -0.47 7.96 16.48
C GLU A 129 -1.78 7.67 15.75
N GLN A 130 -1.74 7.51 14.43
CA GLN A 130 -2.88 7.21 13.58
C GLN A 130 -3.24 5.74 13.63
N GLN A 131 -4.54 5.45 13.73
CA GLN A 131 -5.06 4.09 13.61
C GLN A 131 -5.11 3.67 12.15
N LEU A 132 -4.82 2.39 11.89
CA LEU A 132 -5.07 1.77 10.60
C LEU A 132 -6.52 1.26 10.60
N ASN A 133 -7.42 1.98 9.93
CA ASN A 133 -8.82 1.56 9.84
C ASN A 133 -8.99 0.38 8.87
N GLU A 134 -10.17 -0.24 8.87
CA GLU A 134 -10.49 -1.41 8.03
C GLU A 134 -10.32 -1.12 6.53
N HIS A 135 -10.65 0.10 6.10
CA HIS A 135 -10.49 0.50 4.69
C HIS A 135 -9.01 0.51 4.27
N LEU A 136 -8.14 1.12 5.07
CA LEU A 136 -6.70 1.17 4.81
C LEU A 136 -6.06 -0.23 4.86
N LEU A 137 -6.54 -1.10 5.74
CA LEU A 137 -6.10 -2.49 5.82
C LEU A 137 -6.50 -3.27 4.56
N ASP A 138 -7.74 -3.10 4.08
CA ASP A 138 -8.21 -3.70 2.81
C ASP A 138 -7.38 -3.21 1.61
N VAL A 139 -7.13 -1.90 1.53
CA VAL A 139 -6.25 -1.30 0.51
C VAL A 139 -4.86 -1.93 0.55
N LEU A 140 -4.27 -2.09 1.74
CA LEU A 140 -2.95 -2.71 1.88
C LEU A 140 -2.94 -4.17 1.43
N VAL A 141 -3.94 -4.97 1.82
CA VAL A 141 -4.06 -6.38 1.45
C VAL A 141 -4.21 -6.52 -0.07
N LYS A 142 -5.13 -5.78 -0.69
CA LYS A 142 -5.35 -5.83 -2.15
C LYS A 142 -4.13 -5.33 -2.92
N LEU A 143 -3.52 -4.23 -2.50
CA LEU A 143 -2.33 -3.68 -3.15
C LEU A 143 -1.15 -4.66 -3.08
N THR A 144 -0.89 -5.25 -1.91
CA THR A 144 0.19 -6.24 -1.78
C THR A 144 -0.09 -7.53 -2.56
N ALA A 145 -1.33 -8.02 -2.58
CA ALA A 145 -1.71 -9.18 -3.40
C ALA A 145 -1.54 -8.90 -4.90
N SER A 146 -2.04 -7.76 -5.40
CA SER A 146 -1.89 -7.39 -6.81
C SER A 146 -0.43 -7.25 -7.23
N PHE A 147 0.45 -6.76 -6.34
CA PHE A 147 1.89 -6.70 -6.62
C PHE A 147 2.59 -8.05 -6.53
N CYS A 148 2.15 -8.96 -5.66
CA CYS A 148 2.62 -10.34 -5.67
C CYS A 148 2.38 -11.00 -7.04
N GLN A 149 1.17 -10.83 -7.60
CA GLN A 149 0.87 -11.35 -8.94
C GLN A 149 1.65 -10.62 -10.05
N LYS A 150 1.60 -9.27 -10.03
CA LYS A 150 2.15 -8.46 -11.12
C LYS A 150 3.67 -8.60 -11.27
N TYR A 151 4.39 -8.79 -10.17
CA TYR A 151 5.85 -8.84 -10.16
C TYR A 151 6.41 -10.21 -9.77
N ASP A 152 5.56 -11.24 -9.68
CA ASP A 152 5.95 -12.60 -9.27
C ASP A 152 6.71 -12.63 -7.93
N ILE A 153 6.15 -11.93 -6.94
CA ILE A 153 6.73 -11.83 -5.59
C ILE A 153 6.01 -12.80 -4.66
N SER A 154 6.78 -13.64 -3.95
CA SER A 154 6.22 -14.55 -2.95
C SER A 154 5.63 -13.77 -1.76
N PRO A 155 4.38 -14.05 -1.35
CA PRO A 155 3.75 -13.39 -0.20
C PRO A 155 4.46 -13.67 1.13
N GLU A 156 5.32 -14.70 1.19
CA GLU A 156 6.14 -14.96 2.38
C GLU A 156 7.16 -13.85 2.67
N THR A 157 7.57 -13.14 1.62
CA THR A 157 8.58 -12.09 1.66
C THR A 157 8.03 -10.72 2.03
N ILE A 158 6.71 -10.61 2.26
CA ILE A 158 6.08 -9.38 2.73
C ILE A 158 6.56 -9.12 4.17
N ALA A 159 7.16 -7.97 4.40
CA ALA A 159 7.67 -7.60 5.70
C ALA A 159 7.55 -6.09 5.92
N THR A 160 8.02 -5.62 7.06
CA THR A 160 8.07 -4.21 7.43
C THR A 160 9.50 -3.72 7.56
N HIS A 161 9.68 -2.40 7.63
CA HIS A 161 11.00 -1.82 7.95
C HIS A 161 11.57 -2.38 9.27
N ARG A 162 10.74 -2.52 10.32
CA ARG A 162 11.14 -3.09 11.62
C ARG A 162 11.74 -4.50 11.50
N ASP A 163 11.24 -5.31 10.56
CA ASP A 163 11.72 -6.68 10.38
C ASP A 163 13.14 -6.75 9.77
N TYR A 164 13.56 -5.68 9.08
CA TYR A 164 14.92 -5.53 8.53
C TYR A 164 15.85 -4.70 9.42
N CYS A 165 15.29 -3.96 10.38
CA CYS A 165 16.04 -3.00 11.19
C CYS A 165 15.51 -3.00 12.65
N GLY A 166 16.28 -3.58 13.56
CA GLY A 166 15.83 -3.79 14.95
C GLY A 166 15.68 -2.54 15.83
N HIS A 167 16.02 -1.35 15.31
CA HIS A 167 15.99 -0.09 16.08
C HIS A 167 15.05 0.97 15.50
N THR A 168 14.22 0.62 14.50
CA THR A 168 13.18 1.51 13.98
C THR A 168 11.80 1.14 14.51
N ASN A 169 10.94 2.14 14.72
CA ASN A 169 9.53 1.92 15.00
C ASN A 169 8.68 1.80 13.73
N CYS A 170 9.22 2.16 12.55
CA CYS A 170 8.56 2.08 11.25
C CYS A 170 8.10 0.64 10.97
N PRO A 171 6.83 0.37 10.62
CA PRO A 171 5.84 1.27 10.02
C PRO A 171 4.87 1.87 11.05
N GLY A 172 5.24 1.91 12.33
CA GLY A 172 4.39 2.34 13.43
C GLY A 172 3.60 1.18 14.02
N GLN A 173 3.30 1.27 15.31
CA GLN A 173 2.71 0.15 16.04
C GLN A 173 1.32 -0.25 15.50
N ASN A 174 0.50 0.71 15.08
CA ASN A 174 -0.86 0.42 14.60
C ASN A 174 -0.88 -0.29 13.23
N ILE A 175 0.22 -0.24 12.47
CA ILE A 175 0.41 -1.08 11.27
C ILE A 175 1.08 -2.40 11.65
N TYR A 176 2.14 -2.35 12.46
CA TYR A 176 2.97 -3.51 12.79
C TYR A 176 2.18 -4.65 13.45
N THR A 177 1.15 -4.35 14.25
CA THR A 177 0.31 -5.38 14.87
C THR A 177 -0.27 -6.40 13.87
N TYR A 178 -0.59 -5.99 12.63
CA TYR A 178 -1.11 -6.89 11.58
C TYR A 178 -0.04 -7.79 10.94
N PHE A 179 1.24 -7.48 11.14
CA PHE A 179 2.35 -8.32 10.75
C PHE A 179 2.72 -9.28 11.87
N GLU A 180 2.80 -8.77 13.10
CA GLU A 180 3.11 -9.53 14.30
C GLU A 180 2.13 -10.68 14.53
N ASN A 181 0.84 -10.45 14.34
CA ASN A 181 -0.18 -11.49 14.47
C ASN A 181 -0.40 -12.35 13.20
N GLY A 182 0.38 -12.11 12.13
CA GLY A 182 0.30 -12.83 10.86
C GLY A 182 -0.92 -12.51 9.99
N TYR A 183 -1.80 -11.59 10.40
CA TYR A 183 -3.03 -11.26 9.67
C TYR A 183 -2.75 -10.88 8.22
N LEU A 184 -1.82 -9.95 7.97
CA LEU A 184 -1.59 -9.43 6.62
C LEU A 184 -1.18 -10.55 5.65
N LYS A 185 -0.16 -11.35 6.01
CA LYS A 185 0.31 -12.45 5.14
C LYS A 185 -0.80 -13.47 4.88
N ASN A 186 -1.59 -13.82 5.89
CA ASN A 186 -2.68 -14.78 5.75
C ASN A 186 -3.79 -14.24 4.83
N SER A 187 -4.17 -12.98 4.99
CA SER A 187 -5.18 -12.31 4.15
C SER A 187 -4.72 -12.19 2.70
N VAL A 188 -3.45 -11.85 2.45
CA VAL A 188 -2.88 -11.81 1.09
C VAL A 188 -2.89 -13.19 0.45
N LYS A 189 -2.40 -14.22 1.14
CA LYS A 189 -2.41 -15.61 0.62
C LYS A 189 -3.82 -16.07 0.31
N LYS A 190 -4.78 -15.82 1.19
CA LYS A 190 -6.19 -16.15 0.98
C LYS A 190 -6.73 -15.47 -0.28
N LEU A 191 -6.49 -14.17 -0.42
CA LEU A 191 -6.96 -13.41 -1.58
C LEU A 191 -6.35 -13.90 -2.90
N LEU A 192 -5.06 -14.27 -2.89
CA LEU A 192 -4.38 -14.85 -4.06
C LEU A 192 -4.94 -16.23 -4.48
N LEU A 193 -5.48 -17.00 -3.54
CA LEU A 193 -6.15 -18.28 -3.82
C LEU A 193 -7.56 -18.07 -4.40
N GLU A 194 -8.26 -17.03 -3.94
CA GLU A 194 -9.62 -16.71 -4.37
C GLU A 194 -9.66 -16.01 -5.74
N VAL A 195 -8.60 -15.27 -6.09
CA VAL A 195 -8.49 -14.51 -7.34
C VAL A 195 -7.20 -14.89 -8.07
N PRO A 196 -7.13 -16.08 -8.70
CA PRO A 196 -5.94 -16.50 -9.42
C PRO A 196 -5.64 -15.59 -10.61
N SER A 197 -4.36 -15.44 -10.93
CA SER A 197 -3.89 -14.69 -12.09
C SER A 197 -4.58 -15.20 -13.36
N LYS A 198 -5.07 -14.26 -14.19
CA LYS A 198 -5.63 -14.57 -15.52
C LYS A 198 -4.56 -15.11 -16.46
#